data_AF-A0A139NAC8-F1
#
_entry.id   AF-A0A139NAC8-F1
#
_cell.length_a   1.000
_cell.length_b   1.000
_cell.length_c   1.000
_cell.angle_alpha   90.00
_cell.angle_beta   90.00
_cell.angle_gamma   90.00
#
_symmetry.space_group_name_H-M   'P 1'
#
loop_
_entity.id
_entity.type
_entity.pdbx_description
1 polymer ?
#
loop_
_entity_poly.entity_id
_entity_poly.type
_entity_poly.pdbx_seq_one_letter_code
_entity_poly.pdbx_strand_id
1 'polypeptide(L)'
;MIWQTTKNGLKKKMDRREFLKKAGIGGAGLALGVSGASAFFANKAQEEKKISDGGEEISFYGEHQAGITTPMQKNIYFVVLDLHSTDKEEVIQMFKDWTDYSSKLVDGELVKKDGSNALLPPSDTGETVGLNPYRLTLTFGVSADFLKKNGLGKEAS
;
A
#
# COMPACT_ATOMS: atom_id res chain seq x y z
N MET A 1 -19.90 -63.01 -19.41
CA MET A 1 -18.56 -62.94 -20.03
C MET A 1 -18.68 -62.21 -21.35
N ILE A 2 -18.53 -60.88 -21.35
CA ILE A 2 -18.35 -60.03 -22.55
C ILE A 2 -17.40 -58.90 -22.11
N TRP A 3 -16.27 -58.79 -22.81
CA TRP A 3 -15.26 -57.73 -22.65
C TRP A 3 -15.74 -56.48 -23.39
N GLN A 4 -15.64 -55.29 -22.79
CA GLN A 4 -15.64 -54.03 -23.55
C GLN A 4 -14.46 -53.17 -23.13
N THR A 5 -13.68 -52.80 -24.14
CA THR A 5 -12.42 -52.08 -24.12
C THR A 5 -12.60 -50.62 -23.70
N THR A 6 -11.85 -50.19 -22.69
CA THR A 6 -11.75 -48.79 -22.26
C THR A 6 -11.17 -47.93 -23.39
N LYS A 7 -11.95 -46.98 -23.93
CA LYS A 7 -11.39 -45.89 -24.76
C LYS A 7 -10.93 -44.75 -23.86
N ASN A 8 -9.62 -44.54 -23.82
CA ASN A 8 -8.97 -43.36 -23.23
C ASN A 8 -9.44 -42.08 -23.95
N GLY A 9 -10.37 -41.35 -23.34
CA GLY A 9 -10.67 -39.97 -23.70
C GLY A 9 -9.79 -39.03 -22.89
N LEU A 10 -8.63 -38.66 -23.44
CA LEU A 10 -7.78 -37.59 -22.90
C LEU A 10 -8.60 -36.28 -22.81
N LYS A 11 -9.07 -35.92 -21.62
CA LYS A 11 -9.52 -34.55 -21.32
C LYS A 11 -8.29 -33.65 -21.40
N LYS A 12 -7.99 -33.12 -22.57
CA LYS A 12 -7.00 -32.06 -22.77
C LYS A 12 -7.48 -30.85 -21.95
N LYS A 13 -6.90 -30.64 -20.76
CA LYS A 13 -7.10 -29.41 -19.99
C LYS A 13 -6.64 -28.26 -20.88
N MET A 14 -7.56 -27.36 -21.21
CA MET A 14 -7.19 -26.13 -21.92
C MET A 14 -6.16 -25.38 -21.09
N ASP A 15 -4.98 -25.20 -21.67
CA ASP A 15 -3.89 -24.51 -21.02
C ASP A 15 -4.24 -23.02 -20.94
N ARG A 16 -4.01 -22.38 -19.78
CA ARG A 16 -4.31 -20.95 -19.57
C ARG A 16 -3.64 -20.09 -20.64
N ARG A 17 -2.47 -20.54 -21.09
CA ARG A 17 -1.69 -19.93 -22.17
C ARG A 17 -2.36 -20.05 -23.53
N GLU A 18 -3.03 -21.17 -23.82
CA GLU A 18 -3.77 -21.39 -25.08
C GLU A 18 -5.06 -20.56 -25.10
N PHE A 19 -5.72 -20.39 -23.94
CA PHE A 19 -6.86 -19.48 -23.77
C PHE A 19 -6.45 -18.02 -24.01
N LEU A 20 -5.36 -17.55 -23.38
CA LEU A 20 -4.87 -16.18 -23.57
C LEU A 20 -4.44 -15.91 -25.02
N LYS A 21 -3.79 -16.88 -25.67
CA LYS A 21 -3.44 -16.77 -27.10
C LYS A 21 -4.67 -16.68 -28.00
N LYS A 22 -5.73 -17.41 -27.69
CA LYS A 22 -6.99 -17.36 -28.46
C LYS A 22 -7.78 -16.08 -28.18
N ALA A 23 -7.76 -15.57 -26.95
CA ALA A 23 -8.33 -14.27 -26.61
C ALA A 23 -7.59 -13.10 -27.29
N GLY A 24 -6.30 -13.24 -27.58
CA GLY A 24 -5.49 -12.19 -28.21
C GLY A 24 -5.58 -12.11 -29.74
N ILE A 25 -6.15 -13.10 -30.43
CA ILE A 25 -6.10 -13.19 -31.92
C ILE A 25 -7.49 -12.97 -32.56
N GLY A 26 -8.57 -12.86 -31.78
CA GLY A 26 -9.93 -12.60 -32.30
C GLY A 26 -10.64 -11.43 -31.63
N GLY A 27 -10.68 -10.27 -32.31
CA GLY A 27 -11.60 -9.16 -32.03
C GLY A 27 -11.12 -8.21 -30.91
N ALA A 28 -11.17 -6.89 -31.04
CA ALA A 28 -12.43 -6.16 -31.14
C ALA A 28 -13.53 -6.76 -30.24
N GLY A 29 -13.26 -6.94 -28.94
CA GLY A 29 -14.26 -7.25 -27.92
C GLY A 29 -15.15 -6.05 -27.53
N LEU A 30 -15.37 -5.11 -28.45
CA LEU A 30 -16.40 -4.08 -28.37
C LEU A 30 -17.64 -4.58 -29.12
N ALA A 31 -18.36 -5.54 -28.55
CA ALA A 31 -19.75 -5.80 -28.93
C ALA A 31 -20.43 -6.75 -27.95
N LEU A 32 -21.33 -6.17 -27.15
CA LEU A 32 -22.59 -6.78 -26.71
C LEU A 32 -22.52 -7.82 -25.58
N GLY A 33 -22.37 -7.29 -24.36
CA GLY A 33 -23.15 -7.79 -23.23
C GLY A 33 -23.78 -6.60 -22.52
N VAL A 34 -25.06 -6.31 -22.80
CA VAL A 34 -25.94 -5.44 -21.97
C VAL A 34 -26.32 -6.18 -20.67
N SER A 35 -25.39 -6.99 -20.16
CA SER A 35 -25.45 -7.72 -18.91
C SER A 35 -24.37 -7.14 -18.03
N GLY A 36 -24.63 -7.00 -16.74
CA GLY A 36 -23.80 -6.22 -15.80
C GLY A 36 -22.29 -6.47 -15.85
N ALA A 37 -21.82 -7.59 -16.42
CA ALA A 37 -20.41 -7.91 -16.63
C ALA A 37 -19.61 -6.79 -17.33
N SER A 38 -20.11 -6.15 -18.39
CA SER A 38 -19.40 -5.07 -19.09
C SER A 38 -19.24 -3.82 -18.19
N ALA A 39 -20.28 -3.48 -17.44
CA ALA A 39 -20.23 -2.44 -16.42
C ALA A 39 -19.29 -2.82 -15.26
N PHE A 40 -19.28 -4.09 -14.82
CA PHE A 40 -18.34 -4.58 -13.79
C PHE A 40 -16.88 -4.46 -14.24
N PHE A 41 -16.56 -4.84 -15.48
CA PHE A 41 -15.19 -4.71 -16.01
C PHE A 41 -14.79 -3.25 -16.24
N ALA A 42 -15.71 -2.40 -16.70
CA ALA A 42 -15.45 -0.96 -16.87
C ALA A 42 -15.24 -0.26 -15.52
N ASN A 43 -16.07 -0.57 -14.52
CA ASN A 43 -15.91 -0.05 -13.15
C ASN A 43 -14.59 -0.52 -12.55
N LYS A 44 -14.23 -1.80 -12.71
CA LYS A 44 -12.95 -2.33 -12.23
C LYS A 44 -11.76 -1.68 -12.93
N ALA A 45 -11.81 -1.47 -14.24
CA ALA A 45 -10.75 -0.77 -14.98
C ALA A 45 -10.64 0.71 -14.57
N GLN A 46 -11.77 1.36 -14.24
CA GLN A 46 -11.79 2.73 -13.73
C GLN A 46 -11.25 2.82 -12.28
N GLU A 47 -11.57 1.84 -11.44
CA GLU A 47 -11.06 1.69 -10.07
C GLU A 47 -9.55 1.42 -10.09
N GLU A 48 -9.08 0.51 -10.94
CA GLU A 48 -7.66 0.25 -11.19
C GLU A 48 -6.92 1.51 -11.71
N LYS A 49 -7.55 2.33 -12.56
CA LYS A 49 -7.01 3.63 -12.97
C LYS A 49 -6.90 4.62 -11.82
N LYS A 50 -7.94 4.77 -10.99
CA LYS A 50 -7.89 5.65 -9.80
C LYS A 50 -6.79 5.25 -8.82
N ILE A 51 -6.59 3.94 -8.63
CA ILE A 51 -5.51 3.36 -7.81
C ILE A 51 -4.14 3.69 -8.42
N SER A 52 -3.99 3.59 -9.76
CA SER A 52 -2.74 3.87 -10.47
C SER A 52 -2.37 5.38 -10.48
N ASP A 53 -3.37 6.26 -10.55
CA ASP A 53 -3.20 7.71 -10.65
C ASP A 53 -3.09 8.40 -9.28
N GLY A 54 -3.15 7.63 -8.18
CA GLY A 54 -2.96 8.15 -6.83
C GLY A 54 -4.16 8.93 -6.29
N GLY A 55 -5.34 8.84 -6.89
CA GLY A 55 -6.53 9.60 -6.48
C GLY A 55 -7.31 9.01 -5.30
N GLU A 56 -6.81 7.92 -4.70
CA GLU A 56 -7.40 7.28 -3.53
C GLU A 56 -6.81 7.87 -2.25
N GLU A 57 -7.65 8.38 -1.37
CA GLU A 57 -7.24 8.82 -0.04
C GLU A 57 -7.09 7.61 0.88
N ILE A 58 -5.95 7.50 1.56
CA ILE A 58 -5.68 6.43 2.53
C ILE A 58 -5.56 7.07 3.90
N SER A 59 -6.52 6.81 4.78
CA SER A 59 -6.50 7.39 6.12
C SER A 59 -5.30 6.89 6.93
N PHE A 60 -4.63 7.81 7.62
CA PHE A 60 -3.60 7.49 8.60
C PHE A 60 -4.16 6.74 9.82
N TYR A 61 -5.36 7.15 10.26
CA TYR A 61 -5.98 6.65 11.48
C TYR A 61 -6.92 5.48 11.18
N GLY A 62 -6.78 4.41 11.94
CA GLY A 62 -7.61 3.23 11.85
C GLY A 62 -7.28 2.21 12.94
N GLU A 63 -8.01 1.10 12.96
CA GLU A 63 -7.72 -0.02 13.87
C GLU A 63 -6.35 -0.67 13.57
N HIS A 64 -5.94 -0.62 12.30
CA HIS A 64 -4.66 -1.14 11.82
C HIS A 64 -3.92 -0.06 11.04
N GLN A 65 -2.59 -0.08 11.13
CA GLN A 65 -1.76 0.84 10.34
C GLN A 65 -1.93 0.58 8.84
N ALA A 66 -1.99 1.67 8.07
CA ALA A 66 -1.91 1.61 6.61
C ALA A 66 -0.57 1.02 6.15
N GLY A 67 -0.52 0.55 4.91
CA GLY A 67 0.65 -0.11 4.31
C GLY A 67 0.71 -1.63 4.49
N ILE A 68 -0.20 -2.23 5.29
CA ILE A 68 -0.30 -3.69 5.49
C ILE A 68 -1.30 -4.33 4.51
N THR A 69 -2.57 -3.92 4.60
CA THR A 69 -3.65 -4.37 3.71
C THR A 69 -3.89 -3.42 2.56
N THR A 70 -3.19 -2.29 2.55
CA THR A 70 -3.23 -1.29 1.48
C THR A 70 -2.80 -1.92 0.15
N PRO A 71 -3.49 -1.63 -0.97
CA PRO A 71 -3.08 -2.15 -2.28
C PRO A 71 -1.66 -1.73 -2.64
N MET A 72 -0.92 -2.62 -3.30
CA MET A 72 0.50 -2.45 -3.64
C MET A 72 0.81 -1.09 -4.27
N GLN A 73 1.86 -0.43 -3.75
CA GLN A 73 2.38 0.84 -4.26
C GLN A 73 3.54 0.61 -5.24
N LYS A 74 3.87 1.63 -6.04
CA LYS A 74 4.93 1.55 -7.07
C LYS A 74 6.34 1.67 -6.50
N ASN A 75 6.51 2.38 -5.36
CA ASN A 75 7.79 2.68 -4.73
C ASN A 75 7.75 2.31 -3.24
N ILE A 76 8.89 1.96 -2.67
CA ILE A 76 9.05 1.69 -1.24
C ILE A 76 10.38 2.23 -0.74
N TYR A 77 10.35 2.87 0.43
CA TYR A 77 11.52 3.19 1.23
C TYR A 77 11.43 2.43 2.53
N PHE A 78 12.48 1.68 2.86
CA PHE A 78 12.57 0.91 4.09
C PHE A 78 13.77 1.38 4.90
N VAL A 79 13.52 1.78 6.15
CA VAL A 79 14.54 2.35 7.04
C VAL A 79 14.50 1.61 8.36
N VAL A 80 15.68 1.27 8.88
CA VAL A 80 15.87 0.73 10.23
C VAL A 80 16.70 1.73 11.01
N LEU A 81 16.22 2.13 12.19
CA LEU A 81 16.81 3.16 13.02
C LEU A 81 17.13 2.59 14.40
N ASP A 82 18.29 2.95 14.93
CA ASP A 82 18.67 2.66 16.30
C ASP A 82 18.19 3.79 17.23
N LEU A 83 17.59 3.40 18.34
CA LEU A 83 17.16 4.35 19.35
C LEU A 83 18.39 4.89 20.10
N HIS A 84 18.58 6.21 20.14
CA HIS A 84 19.74 6.82 20.82
C HIS A 84 19.52 6.91 22.34
N SER A 85 18.36 7.40 22.77
CA SER A 85 18.00 7.60 24.18
C SER A 85 17.31 6.37 24.80
N THR A 86 17.32 6.28 26.13
CA THR A 86 16.47 5.36 26.91
C THR A 86 15.58 6.12 27.91
N ASP A 87 15.59 7.44 27.86
CA ASP A 87 14.68 8.25 28.65
C ASP A 87 13.24 8.05 28.14
N LYS A 88 12.34 7.67 29.05
CA LYS A 88 10.99 7.24 28.68
C LYS A 88 10.18 8.41 28.13
N GLU A 89 10.31 9.58 28.73
CA GLU A 89 9.62 10.79 28.35
C GLU A 89 10.05 11.25 26.96
N GLU A 90 11.37 11.22 26.67
CA GLU A 90 11.91 11.51 25.33
C GLU A 90 11.40 10.53 24.27
N VAL A 91 11.39 9.22 24.57
CA VAL A 91 10.90 8.19 23.63
C VAL A 91 9.41 8.35 23.35
N ILE A 92 8.60 8.62 24.38
CA ILE A 92 7.17 8.90 24.21
C ILE A 92 6.96 10.14 23.35
N GLN A 93 7.73 11.20 23.60
CA GLN A 93 7.62 12.44 22.84
C GLN A 93 7.99 12.22 21.37
N MET A 94 9.05 11.47 21.09
CA MET A 94 9.44 11.10 19.73
C MET A 94 8.30 10.41 18.98
N PHE A 95 7.63 9.43 19.58
CA PHE A 95 6.50 8.75 18.92
C PHE A 95 5.30 9.69 18.69
N LYS A 96 5.03 10.61 19.61
CA LYS A 96 3.97 11.62 19.42
C LYS A 96 4.28 12.54 18.24
N ASP A 97 5.51 13.04 18.18
CA ASP A 97 5.95 13.92 17.09
C ASP A 97 5.90 13.19 15.76
N TRP A 98 6.40 11.96 15.68
CA TRP A 98 6.31 11.15 14.46
C TRP A 98 4.86 10.87 14.04
N THR A 99 3.96 10.66 14.99
CA THR A 99 2.53 10.44 14.70
C THR A 99 1.91 11.70 14.08
N ASP A 100 2.16 12.87 14.66
CA ASP A 100 1.66 14.17 14.15
C ASP A 100 2.26 14.52 12.78
N TYR A 101 3.55 14.24 12.58
CA TYR A 101 4.21 14.52 11.30
C TYR A 101 3.72 13.56 10.21
N SER A 102 3.52 12.28 10.54
CA SER A 102 3.08 11.28 9.57
C SER A 102 1.66 11.53 9.11
N SER A 103 0.72 11.91 9.99
CA SER A 103 -0.65 12.22 9.58
C SER A 103 -0.69 13.37 8.57
N LYS A 104 0.08 14.43 8.82
CA LYS A 104 0.23 15.56 7.89
C LYS A 104 0.83 15.13 6.55
N LEU A 105 1.91 14.34 6.56
CA LEU A 105 2.56 13.89 5.33
C LEU A 105 1.64 13.06 4.45
N VAL A 106 0.86 12.14 5.03
CA VAL A 106 -0.06 11.31 4.22
C VAL A 106 -1.25 12.10 3.68
N ASP A 107 -1.62 13.20 4.35
CA ASP A 107 -2.64 14.14 3.87
C ASP A 107 -2.07 15.16 2.86
N GLY A 108 -0.75 15.11 2.58
CA GLY A 108 -0.05 16.04 1.70
C GLY A 108 0.16 17.43 2.31
N GLU A 109 0.03 17.56 3.63
CA GLU A 109 0.28 18.78 4.39
C GLU A 109 1.77 18.94 4.75
N LEU A 110 2.19 20.19 4.94
CA LEU A 110 3.52 20.51 5.46
C LEU A 110 3.63 20.12 6.94
N VAL A 111 4.70 19.42 7.29
CA VAL A 111 4.96 18.93 8.66
C VAL A 111 5.09 20.08 9.67
N LYS A 112 5.65 21.22 9.22
CA LYS A 112 5.69 22.48 9.96
C LYS A 112 5.32 23.63 9.03
N LYS A 113 4.44 24.53 9.49
CA LYS A 113 4.28 25.84 8.85
C LYS A 113 5.62 26.57 8.93
N ASP A 114 6.11 27.10 7.81
CA ASP A 114 7.25 28.00 7.84
C ASP A 114 6.98 29.10 8.87
N GLY A 115 7.90 29.24 9.82
CA GLY A 115 7.86 30.35 10.76
C GLY A 115 7.91 31.67 9.99
N SER A 116 7.18 32.68 10.44
CA SER A 116 7.11 34.02 9.84
C SER A 116 8.41 34.83 9.98
N ASN A 117 9.57 34.17 9.98
CA ASN A 117 10.88 34.76 10.21
C ASN A 117 11.80 34.43 9.04
N ALA A 118 11.99 35.41 8.15
CA ALA A 118 12.76 35.30 6.91
C ALA A 118 14.28 35.07 7.10
N LEU A 119 14.76 34.94 8.33
CA LEU A 119 16.17 34.72 8.69
C LEU A 119 16.45 33.29 9.17
N LEU A 120 15.45 32.44 9.30
CA LEU A 120 15.62 31.02 9.60
C LEU A 120 15.61 30.20 8.30
N PRO A 121 16.44 29.15 8.17
CA PRO A 121 16.28 28.20 7.08
C PRO A 121 14.85 27.63 7.12
N PRO A 122 14.18 27.48 5.97
CA PRO A 122 12.81 26.99 5.92
C PRO A 122 12.74 25.59 6.54
N SER A 123 11.63 25.29 7.22
CA SER A 123 11.49 24.02 7.95
C SER A 123 11.19 22.84 7.02
N ASP A 124 10.82 23.14 5.78
CA ASP A 124 10.49 22.22 4.69
C ASP A 124 11.03 22.85 3.39
N THR A 125 11.53 22.05 2.44
CA THR A 125 12.05 22.55 1.15
C THR A 125 10.94 22.99 0.20
N GLY A 126 9.66 22.73 0.55
CA GLY A 126 8.50 23.16 -0.24
C GLY A 126 8.31 22.37 -1.54
N GLU A 127 9.03 21.28 -1.72
CA GLU A 127 9.02 20.42 -2.91
C GLU A 127 7.72 19.62 -3.09
N THR A 128 6.86 19.60 -2.07
CA THR A 128 5.62 18.81 -1.99
C THR A 128 4.35 19.66 -2.10
N VAL A 129 4.44 21.00 -2.11
CA VAL A 129 3.27 21.88 -2.18
C VAL A 129 2.55 21.70 -3.53
N GLY A 130 1.34 21.15 -3.49
CA GLY A 130 0.50 20.91 -4.68
C GLY A 130 0.70 19.54 -5.34
N LEU A 131 1.52 18.67 -4.75
CA LEU A 131 1.57 17.26 -5.12
C LEU A 131 0.45 16.51 -4.39
N ASN A 132 -0.26 15.64 -5.11
CA ASN A 132 -1.14 14.66 -4.48
C ASN A 132 -0.28 13.81 -3.51
N PRO A 133 -0.76 13.41 -2.31
CA PRO A 133 -0.01 12.51 -1.42
C PRO A 133 0.40 11.18 -2.06
N TYR A 134 -0.05 10.89 -3.28
CA TYR A 134 0.33 9.72 -4.08
C TYR A 134 0.13 8.42 -3.32
N ARG A 135 -0.94 8.38 -2.53
CA ARG A 135 -1.31 7.24 -1.68
C ARG A 135 -0.23 6.93 -0.63
N LEU A 136 0.59 7.89 -0.18
CA LEU A 136 1.66 7.69 0.81
C LEU A 136 1.12 6.99 2.06
N THR A 137 1.87 5.99 2.53
CA THR A 137 1.60 5.31 3.80
C THR A 137 2.89 5.21 4.59
N LEU A 138 2.82 5.48 5.89
CA LEU A 138 3.92 5.26 6.83
C LEU A 138 3.50 4.16 7.81
N THR A 139 4.35 3.14 7.95
CA THR A 139 4.11 2.01 8.85
C THR A 139 5.29 1.86 9.80
N PHE A 140 5.00 1.83 11.09
CA PHE A 140 5.99 1.74 12.16
C PHE A 140 5.98 0.36 12.81
N GLY A 141 7.17 -0.16 13.08
CA GLY A 141 7.39 -1.37 13.84
C GLY A 141 8.49 -1.18 14.89
N VAL A 142 8.42 -1.94 15.96
CA VAL A 142 9.45 -1.97 17.02
C VAL A 142 10.14 -3.34 17.02
N SER A 143 11.46 -3.35 17.16
CA SER A 143 12.27 -4.57 17.20
C SER A 143 12.34 -5.18 18.60
N ALA A 144 12.83 -6.42 18.70
CA ALA A 144 13.12 -7.04 19.99
C ALA A 144 14.15 -6.26 20.81
N ASP A 145 15.16 -5.69 20.13
CA ASP A 145 16.19 -4.86 20.78
C ASP A 145 15.60 -3.56 21.33
N PHE A 146 14.65 -2.93 20.64
CA PHE A 146 13.91 -1.78 21.17
C PHE A 146 13.19 -2.16 22.48
N LEU A 147 12.49 -3.30 22.50
CA LEU A 147 11.77 -3.76 23.70
C LEU A 147 12.73 -4.03 24.85
N LYS A 148 13.85 -4.71 24.59
CA LYS A 148 14.88 -4.99 25.60
C LYS A 148 15.49 -3.71 26.15
N LYS A 149 15.87 -2.78 25.27
CA LYS A 149 16.50 -1.49 25.63
C LYS A 149 15.60 -0.61 26.49
N ASN A 150 14.28 -0.71 26.32
CA ASN A 150 13.29 0.05 27.09
C ASN A 150 12.70 -0.75 28.29
N GLY A 151 13.22 -1.95 28.60
CA GLY A 151 12.71 -2.77 29.70
C GLY A 151 11.27 -3.28 29.49
N LEU A 152 10.83 -3.39 28.23
CA LEU A 152 9.48 -3.84 27.82
C LEU A 152 9.44 -5.31 27.38
N GLY A 153 10.58 -6.00 27.39
CA GLY A 153 10.63 -7.43 27.09
C GLY A 153 9.98 -8.26 28.20
N LYS A 154 9.32 -9.37 27.84
CA LYS A 154 8.94 -10.38 28.84
C LYS A 154 10.21 -11.03 29.36
N GLU A 155 10.38 -11.08 30.68
CA GLU A 155 11.31 -12.04 31.27
C GLU A 155 10.76 -13.43 30.95
N ALA A 156 11.60 -14.30 30.38
CA ALA A 156 11.22 -15.68 30.13
C ALA A 156 10.94 -16.32 31.50
N SER A 157 9.66 -16.50 31.82
CA SER A 157 9.18 -17.25 32.98
C SER A 157 9.24 -18.74 32.72
#